data_AF-S3DDQ0-F1
#
_entry.id   AF-S3DDQ0-F1
#
_cell.length_a   1.000
_cell.length_b   1.000
_cell.length_c   1.000
_cell.angle_alpha   90.00
_cell.angle_beta   90.00
_cell.angle_gamma   90.00
#
_symmetry.space_group_name_H-M   'P 1'
#
loop_
_entity.id
_entity.type
_entity.pdbx_description
1 polymer ?
#
loop_
_entity_poly.entity_id
_entity_poly.type
_entity_poly.pdbx_seq_one_letter_code
_entity_poly.pdbx_strand_id
1 'polypeptide(L)'
;MPRTSSLRAPDLIEFFEGTGTDDQGRSLSQILAWSDENLEWSHDYIQTVFPLPERSDFQYTVAVIDERVFDSFRARKDLRESLRTAFKRILSFYGFELSESESGDPVVKKGANYKTNPKVWNRRMDHNHLRITRILRSLRILGLEAEALAWTNTLLPLADHASESSKGFWRRAAQRSLNIPPDDMRSKDDDRTVGKPFLIKYEENRTNNTPAADGGNGAEAKPGGEEKSKHTITQDADGGLEDNRPVKRSRPT
;
A
#
# COMPACT_ATOMS: atom_id res chain seq x y z
N MET A 1 -33.23 -15.94 -17.99
CA MET A 1 -33.05 -16.27 -16.55
C MET A 1 -33.32 -15.01 -15.75
N PRO A 2 -34.22 -15.00 -14.75
CA PRO A 2 -34.40 -13.82 -13.92
C PRO A 2 -33.18 -13.69 -13.01
N ARG A 3 -32.51 -12.52 -13.05
CA ARG A 3 -31.53 -12.13 -12.04
C ARG A 3 -32.30 -11.83 -10.77
N THR A 4 -32.27 -12.73 -9.79
CA THR A 4 -32.59 -12.39 -8.41
C THR A 4 -31.43 -11.57 -7.86
N SER A 5 -31.46 -10.25 -8.07
CA SER A 5 -30.61 -9.34 -7.32
C SER A 5 -31.03 -9.45 -5.85
N SER A 6 -30.20 -10.05 -5.02
CA SER A 6 -30.36 -9.95 -3.57
C SER A 6 -30.32 -8.46 -3.21
N LEU A 7 -31.38 -7.95 -2.57
CA LEU A 7 -31.42 -6.58 -2.02
C LEU A 7 -30.50 -6.41 -0.79
N ARG A 8 -29.79 -7.47 -0.40
CA ARG A 8 -28.87 -7.50 0.74
C ARG A 8 -27.43 -7.48 0.25
N ALA A 9 -26.62 -6.59 0.84
CA ALA A 9 -25.19 -6.57 0.65
C ALA A 9 -24.57 -7.96 0.92
N PRO A 10 -23.52 -8.37 0.18
CA PRO A 10 -22.92 -9.68 0.35
C PRO A 10 -22.30 -9.83 1.75
N ASP A 11 -22.35 -11.04 2.32
CA ASP A 11 -21.62 -11.34 3.56
C ASP A 11 -20.14 -11.55 3.21
N LEU A 12 -19.29 -10.65 3.70
CA LEU A 12 -17.85 -10.69 3.42
C LEU A 12 -17.19 -11.94 3.98
N ILE A 13 -17.66 -12.48 5.10
CA ILE A 13 -17.04 -13.68 5.68
C ILE A 13 -17.31 -14.88 4.76
N GLU A 14 -18.57 -15.09 4.36
CA GLU A 14 -18.95 -16.17 3.45
C GLU A 14 -18.25 -16.04 2.08
N PHE A 15 -18.15 -14.81 1.55
CA PHE A 15 -17.46 -14.53 0.29
C PHE A 15 -15.98 -14.96 0.33
N PHE A 16 -15.26 -14.65 1.41
CA PHE A 16 -13.85 -15.03 1.58
C PHE A 16 -13.66 -16.49 2.02
N GLU A 17 -14.67 -17.13 2.59
CA GLU A 17 -14.73 -18.59 2.81
C GLU A 17 -14.98 -19.38 1.51
N GLY A 18 -15.43 -18.70 0.45
CA GLY A 18 -15.79 -19.33 -0.82
C GLY A 18 -17.18 -19.99 -0.82
N THR A 19 -17.99 -19.74 0.21
CA THR A 19 -19.37 -20.22 0.34
C THR A 19 -20.39 -19.18 -0.15
N GLY A 20 -19.99 -17.90 -0.19
CA GLY A 20 -20.80 -16.77 -0.66
C GLY A 20 -20.35 -16.22 -2.01
N THR A 21 -21.12 -15.25 -2.50
CA THR A 21 -20.84 -14.49 -3.72
C THR A 21 -20.97 -12.99 -3.48
N ASP A 22 -20.46 -12.18 -4.40
CA ASP A 22 -20.77 -10.76 -4.44
C ASP A 22 -22.21 -10.48 -4.93
N ASP A 23 -22.55 -9.20 -5.05
CA ASP A 23 -23.86 -8.70 -5.48
C ASP A 23 -24.21 -9.08 -6.94
N GLN A 24 -23.22 -9.45 -7.75
CA GLN A 24 -23.38 -9.93 -9.13
C GLN A 24 -23.41 -11.46 -9.21
N GLY A 25 -23.36 -12.18 -8.07
CA GLY A 25 -23.36 -13.63 -8.02
C GLY A 25 -22.01 -14.27 -8.37
N ARG A 26 -20.91 -13.53 -8.26
CA ARG A 26 -19.56 -14.02 -8.53
C ARG A 26 -18.89 -14.49 -7.23
N SER A 27 -18.24 -15.65 -7.25
CA SER A 27 -17.39 -16.09 -6.13
C SER A 27 -16.01 -15.42 -6.18
N LEU A 28 -15.30 -15.41 -5.05
CA LEU A 28 -13.91 -14.94 -5.01
C LEU A 28 -13.04 -15.71 -6.02
N SER A 29 -13.16 -17.04 -6.07
CA SER A 29 -12.38 -17.87 -7.00
C SER A 29 -12.62 -17.53 -8.47
N GLN A 30 -13.85 -17.22 -8.86
CA GLN A 30 -14.18 -16.81 -10.22
C GLN A 30 -13.52 -15.48 -10.59
N ILE A 31 -13.55 -14.50 -9.67
CA ILE A 31 -12.95 -13.18 -9.90
C ILE A 31 -11.43 -13.30 -10.00
N LEU A 32 -10.79 -14.10 -9.13
CA LEU A 32 -9.34 -14.27 -9.15
C LEU A 32 -8.83 -15.01 -10.41
N ALA A 33 -9.69 -15.79 -11.06
CA ALA A 33 -9.39 -16.48 -12.32
C ALA A 33 -9.51 -15.58 -13.57
N TRP A 34 -9.94 -14.33 -13.43
CA TRP A 34 -10.04 -13.40 -14.57
C TRP A 34 -8.69 -13.05 -15.17
N SER A 35 -8.69 -12.71 -16.46
CA SER A 35 -7.52 -12.13 -17.13
C SER A 35 -7.26 -10.70 -16.66
N ASP A 36 -6.06 -10.18 -16.94
CA ASP A 36 -5.70 -8.81 -16.59
C ASP A 36 -6.59 -7.79 -17.33
N GLU A 37 -7.03 -8.08 -18.56
CA GLU A 37 -7.97 -7.24 -19.30
C GLU A 37 -9.32 -7.14 -18.60
N ASN A 38 -9.82 -8.26 -18.07
CA ASN A 38 -11.07 -8.27 -17.31
C ASN A 38 -10.95 -7.49 -16.00
N LEU A 39 -9.82 -7.61 -15.28
CA LEU A 39 -9.58 -6.83 -14.06
C LEU A 39 -9.45 -5.33 -14.32
N GLU A 40 -8.89 -4.96 -15.48
CA GLU A 40 -8.83 -3.55 -15.89
C GLU A 40 -10.23 -3.01 -16.19
N TRP A 41 -11.01 -3.74 -17.00
CA TRP A 41 -12.32 -3.30 -17.50
C TRP A 41 -13.46 -3.37 -16.48
N SER A 42 -13.45 -4.35 -15.57
CA SER A 42 -14.44 -4.48 -14.50
C SER A 42 -14.00 -3.67 -13.28
N HIS A 43 -14.81 -2.69 -12.87
CA HIS A 43 -14.48 -1.80 -11.74
C HIS A 43 -15.23 -2.12 -10.44
N ASP A 44 -16.25 -2.97 -10.51
CA ASP A 44 -17.17 -3.26 -9.40
C ASP A 44 -16.61 -4.30 -8.42
N TYR A 45 -15.89 -5.32 -8.91
CA TYR A 45 -15.33 -6.39 -8.07
C TYR A 45 -14.44 -5.86 -6.94
N ILE A 46 -13.72 -4.76 -7.20
CA ILE A 46 -12.70 -4.24 -6.28
C ILE A 46 -13.30 -3.86 -4.93
N GLN A 47 -14.59 -3.49 -4.90
CA GLN A 47 -15.25 -3.05 -3.69
C GLN A 47 -15.58 -4.23 -2.75
N THR A 48 -15.85 -5.41 -3.32
CA THR A 48 -16.11 -6.63 -2.53
C THR A 48 -14.82 -7.36 -2.19
N VAL A 49 -13.84 -7.40 -3.09
CA VAL A 49 -12.55 -8.07 -2.87
C VAL A 49 -11.62 -7.26 -1.97
N PHE A 50 -11.73 -5.92 -1.97
CA PHE A 50 -11.00 -5.05 -1.05
C PHE A 50 -11.98 -4.08 -0.38
N PRO A 51 -12.82 -4.59 0.54
CA PRO A 51 -13.85 -3.79 1.18
C PRO A 51 -13.26 -2.75 2.12
N LEU A 52 -14.05 -1.72 2.41
CA LEU A 52 -13.67 -0.62 3.30
C LEU A 52 -14.69 -0.52 4.45
N PRO A 53 -14.28 -0.01 5.63
CA PRO A 53 -15.25 0.35 6.66
C PRO A 53 -16.07 1.58 6.24
N GLU A 54 -15.48 2.50 5.49
CA GLU A 54 -16.17 3.67 4.96
C GLU A 54 -17.23 3.25 3.94
N ARG A 55 -18.46 3.75 4.10
CA ARG A 55 -19.53 3.49 3.14
C ARG A 55 -19.20 4.20 1.83
N SER A 56 -19.58 3.59 0.72
CA SER A 56 -19.57 4.28 -0.57
C SER A 56 -20.69 5.31 -0.59
N ASP A 57 -20.38 6.58 -0.85
CA ASP A 57 -21.38 7.65 -0.98
C ASP A 57 -22.37 7.41 -2.14
N PHE A 58 -22.00 6.53 -3.09
CA PHE A 58 -22.75 6.28 -4.32
C PHE A 58 -23.39 4.89 -4.40
N GLN A 59 -22.99 3.93 -3.57
CA GLN A 59 -23.43 2.53 -3.66
C GLN A 59 -23.74 1.96 -2.26
N TYR A 60 -24.99 2.08 -1.85
CA TYR A 60 -25.47 1.64 -0.53
C TYR A 60 -25.54 0.11 -0.36
N THR A 61 -25.49 -0.65 -1.45
CA THR A 61 -25.58 -2.12 -1.46
C THR A 61 -24.22 -2.81 -1.33
N VAL A 62 -23.13 -2.05 -1.31
CA VAL A 62 -21.78 -2.59 -1.20
C VAL A 62 -21.50 -2.99 0.23
N ALA A 63 -20.96 -4.20 0.41
CA ALA A 63 -20.59 -4.69 1.73
C ALA A 63 -19.48 -3.82 2.33
N VAL A 64 -19.67 -3.47 3.60
CA VAL A 64 -18.72 -2.67 4.38
C VAL A 64 -18.13 -3.49 5.50
N ILE A 65 -16.92 -3.12 5.90
CA ILE A 65 -16.28 -3.73 7.08
C ILE A 65 -16.94 -3.14 8.34
N ASP A 66 -17.73 -3.96 9.01
CA ASP A 66 -18.23 -3.71 10.36
C ASP A 66 -17.32 -4.37 11.42
N GLU A 67 -17.67 -4.22 12.70
CA GLU A 67 -16.92 -4.79 13.82
C GLU A 67 -16.84 -6.32 13.74
N ARG A 68 -17.93 -7.00 13.34
CA ARG A 68 -17.95 -8.46 13.17
C ARG A 68 -16.94 -8.91 12.11
N VAL A 69 -16.94 -8.29 10.94
CA VAL A 69 -16.00 -8.61 9.85
C VAL A 69 -14.57 -8.31 10.28
N PHE A 70 -14.34 -7.14 10.88
CA PHE A 70 -13.03 -6.72 11.39
C PHE A 70 -12.44 -7.74 12.38
N ASP A 71 -13.21 -8.10 13.41
CA ASP A 71 -12.78 -9.05 14.44
C ASP A 71 -12.57 -10.44 13.84
N SER A 72 -13.44 -10.87 12.93
CA SER A 72 -13.34 -12.18 12.27
C SER A 72 -12.04 -12.30 11.48
N PHE A 73 -11.71 -11.32 10.63
CA PHE A 73 -10.46 -11.34 9.87
C PHE A 73 -9.22 -11.29 10.75
N ARG A 74 -9.26 -10.56 11.87
CA ARG A 74 -8.12 -10.49 12.80
C ARG A 74 -7.95 -11.75 13.65
N ALA A 75 -9.03 -12.45 13.97
CA ALA A 75 -8.97 -13.72 14.68
C ALA A 75 -8.62 -14.91 13.76
N ARG A 76 -9.05 -14.88 12.49
CA ARG A 76 -9.01 -16.05 11.60
C ARG A 76 -7.93 -15.94 10.54
N LYS A 77 -6.96 -16.87 10.60
CA LYS A 77 -5.85 -16.93 9.63
C LYS A 77 -6.35 -17.27 8.22
N ASP A 78 -7.31 -18.18 8.09
CA ASP A 78 -7.87 -18.62 6.81
C ASP A 78 -8.50 -17.47 6.01
N LEU A 79 -9.26 -16.57 6.64
CA LEU A 79 -9.78 -15.38 5.97
C LEU A 79 -8.66 -14.45 5.47
N ARG A 80 -7.60 -14.30 6.27
CA ARG A 80 -6.41 -13.53 5.87
C ARG A 80 -5.64 -14.19 4.74
N GLU A 81 -5.57 -15.52 4.67
CA GLU A 81 -4.98 -16.24 3.53
C GLU A 81 -5.78 -16.05 2.24
N SER A 82 -7.12 -16.06 2.31
CA SER A 82 -7.98 -15.73 1.15
C SER A 82 -7.74 -14.30 0.67
N LEU A 83 -7.66 -13.33 1.58
CA LEU A 83 -7.30 -11.94 1.25
C LEU A 83 -5.88 -11.81 0.69
N ARG A 84 -4.91 -12.54 1.26
CA ARG A 84 -3.54 -12.58 0.74
C ARG A 84 -3.48 -13.17 -0.66
N THR A 85 -4.31 -14.16 -0.97
CA THR A 85 -4.44 -14.74 -2.31
C THR A 85 -5.00 -13.72 -3.30
N ALA A 86 -6.05 -12.98 -2.92
CA ALA A 86 -6.56 -11.87 -3.70
C ALA A 86 -5.50 -10.77 -3.91
N PHE A 87 -4.72 -10.49 -2.88
CA PHE A 87 -3.65 -9.51 -2.93
C PHE A 87 -2.52 -9.94 -3.88
N LYS A 88 -2.07 -11.20 -3.84
CA LYS A 88 -1.11 -11.76 -4.81
C LYS A 88 -1.61 -11.60 -6.25
N ARG A 89 -2.90 -11.87 -6.49
CA ARG A 89 -3.50 -11.71 -7.83
C ARG A 89 -3.48 -10.26 -8.31
N ILE A 90 -3.82 -9.30 -7.46
CA ILE A 90 -3.84 -7.87 -7.84
C ILE A 90 -2.42 -7.28 -7.95
N LEU A 91 -1.48 -7.76 -7.14
CA LEU A 91 -0.06 -7.42 -7.31
C LEU A 91 0.43 -7.86 -8.68
N SER A 92 0.16 -9.11 -9.07
CA SER A 92 0.53 -9.62 -10.39
C SER A 92 -0.05 -8.76 -11.51
N PHE A 93 -1.31 -8.35 -11.40
CA PHE A 93 -1.95 -7.40 -12.33
C PHE A 93 -1.16 -6.08 -12.45
N TYR A 94 -0.71 -5.51 -11.32
CA TYR A 94 0.13 -4.31 -11.31
C TYR A 94 1.63 -4.53 -11.63
N GLY A 95 2.03 -5.77 -11.88
CA GLY A 95 3.41 -6.15 -12.22
C GLY A 95 4.31 -6.44 -11.02
N PHE A 96 3.75 -6.66 -9.84
CA PHE A 96 4.46 -6.97 -8.61
C PHE A 96 4.25 -8.44 -8.20
N GLU A 97 5.10 -8.93 -7.30
CA GLU A 97 4.91 -10.22 -6.64
C GLU A 97 5.18 -10.10 -5.14
N LEU A 98 4.41 -10.88 -4.36
CA LEU A 98 4.58 -11.01 -2.91
C LEU A 98 5.26 -12.35 -2.61
N SER A 99 6.37 -12.28 -1.90
CA SER A 99 7.09 -13.41 -1.33
C SER A 99 7.28 -13.23 0.18
N GLU A 100 7.89 -14.21 0.83
CA GLU A 100 8.30 -14.13 2.23
C GLU A 100 9.83 -14.07 2.30
N SER A 101 10.36 -13.32 3.26
CA SER A 101 11.78 -13.35 3.61
C SER A 101 12.13 -14.64 4.36
N GLU A 102 13.42 -14.84 4.64
CA GLU A 102 13.88 -15.93 5.52
C GLU A 102 13.30 -15.84 6.94
N SER A 103 12.99 -14.63 7.42
CA SER A 103 12.32 -14.37 8.70
C SER A 103 10.80 -14.59 8.67
N GLY A 104 10.21 -14.86 7.50
CA GLY A 104 8.77 -14.97 7.31
C GLY A 104 8.04 -13.63 7.12
N ASP A 105 8.77 -12.53 6.96
CA ASP A 105 8.18 -11.21 6.71
C ASP A 105 7.77 -11.06 5.25
N PRO A 106 6.64 -10.39 4.95
CA PRO A 106 6.22 -10.17 3.57
C PRO A 106 7.16 -9.22 2.83
N VAL A 107 7.58 -9.63 1.63
CA VAL A 107 8.42 -8.84 0.73
C VAL A 107 7.69 -8.68 -0.60
N VAL A 108 7.51 -7.42 -1.02
CA VAL A 108 6.95 -7.10 -2.34
C VAL A 108 8.04 -6.60 -3.26
N LYS A 109 8.16 -7.20 -4.45
CA LYS A 109 9.14 -6.81 -5.47
C LYS A 109 8.51 -6.76 -6.85
N LYS A 110 9.25 -6.25 -7.84
CA LYS A 110 8.85 -6.27 -9.25
C LYS A 110 8.73 -7.74 -9.70
N GLY A 111 7.58 -8.10 -10.26
CA GLY A 111 7.33 -9.41 -10.83
C GLY A 111 7.87 -9.55 -12.25
N ALA A 112 7.81 -10.76 -12.80
CA ALA A 112 8.30 -11.05 -14.15
C ALA A 112 7.64 -10.20 -15.26
N ASN A 113 6.36 -9.84 -15.07
CA ASN A 113 5.56 -9.01 -15.98
C ASN A 113 5.70 -7.49 -15.74
N TYR A 114 6.61 -7.05 -14.87
CA TYR A 114 6.80 -5.61 -14.58
C TYR A 114 7.21 -4.77 -15.81
N LYS A 115 7.74 -5.36 -16.90
CA LYS A 115 8.12 -4.56 -18.08
C LYS A 115 6.90 -3.96 -18.80
N THR A 116 5.74 -4.61 -18.74
CA THR A 116 4.54 -4.22 -19.47
C THR A 116 3.49 -3.53 -18.59
N ASN A 117 3.42 -3.93 -17.32
CA ASN A 117 2.30 -3.59 -16.43
C ASN A 117 2.34 -2.22 -15.74
N PRO A 118 3.46 -1.47 -15.62
CA PRO A 118 3.45 -0.10 -15.10
C PRO A 118 2.52 0.81 -15.90
N LYS A 119 2.24 0.49 -17.17
CA LYS A 119 1.25 1.19 -18.00
C LYS A 119 -0.18 1.10 -17.46
N VAL A 120 -0.48 0.14 -16.59
CA VAL A 120 -1.81 -0.06 -16.01
C VAL A 120 -2.08 0.92 -14.86
N TRP A 121 -1.05 1.34 -14.13
CA TRP A 121 -1.24 2.15 -12.91
C TRP A 121 -0.34 3.37 -12.80
N ASN A 122 0.85 3.35 -13.39
CA ASN A 122 1.82 4.45 -13.34
C ASN A 122 1.59 5.42 -14.51
N ARG A 123 0.38 5.98 -14.57
CA ARG A 123 -0.04 6.99 -15.53
C ARG A 123 -0.66 8.17 -14.81
N ARG A 124 -0.62 9.35 -15.43
CA ARG A 124 -1.28 10.53 -14.88
C ARG A 124 -2.79 10.32 -14.85
N MET A 125 -3.41 10.68 -13.73
CA MET A 125 -4.87 10.61 -13.51
C MET A 125 -5.46 9.22 -13.78
N ASP A 126 -4.74 8.17 -13.39
CA ASP A 126 -5.21 6.79 -13.53
C ASP A 126 -6.22 6.41 -12.44
N HIS A 127 -7.32 5.78 -12.83
CA HIS A 127 -8.34 5.26 -11.92
C HIS A 127 -7.79 4.19 -10.96
N ASN A 128 -6.74 3.48 -11.35
CA ASN A 128 -6.03 2.53 -10.51
C ASN A 128 -5.38 3.20 -9.29
N HIS A 129 -5.11 4.51 -9.30
CA HIS A 129 -4.63 5.21 -8.10
C HIS A 129 -5.62 5.12 -6.92
N LEU A 130 -6.93 5.20 -7.19
CA LEU A 130 -7.97 5.06 -6.17
C LEU A 130 -8.13 3.61 -5.73
N ARG A 131 -8.01 2.65 -6.68
CA ARG A 131 -8.00 1.21 -6.37
C ARG A 131 -6.83 0.86 -5.45
N ILE A 132 -5.63 1.37 -5.71
CA ILE A 132 -4.45 1.19 -4.84
C ILE A 132 -4.72 1.69 -3.42
N THR A 133 -5.25 2.90 -3.26
CA THR A 133 -5.62 3.43 -1.93
C THR A 133 -6.59 2.50 -1.21
N ARG A 134 -7.64 2.02 -1.91
CA ARG A 134 -8.62 1.07 -1.36
C ARG A 134 -7.97 -0.24 -0.93
N ILE A 135 -7.12 -0.82 -1.77
CA ILE A 135 -6.44 -2.09 -1.49
C ILE A 135 -5.56 -1.94 -0.23
N LEU A 136 -4.70 -0.92 -0.18
CA LEU A 136 -3.83 -0.65 0.97
C LEU A 136 -4.62 -0.48 2.26
N ARG A 137 -5.71 0.28 2.19
CA ARG A 137 -6.60 0.51 3.33
C ARG A 137 -7.28 -0.79 3.79
N SER A 138 -7.82 -1.57 2.86
CA SER A 138 -8.51 -2.84 3.14
C SER A 138 -7.57 -3.85 3.79
N LEU A 139 -6.37 -4.04 3.24
CA LEU A 139 -5.33 -4.92 3.80
C LEU A 139 -5.04 -4.58 5.26
N ARG A 140 -4.84 -3.29 5.56
CA ARG A 140 -4.55 -2.87 6.93
C ARG A 140 -5.71 -3.05 7.88
N ILE A 141 -6.93 -2.72 7.45
CA ILE A 141 -8.12 -2.92 8.28
C ILE A 141 -8.29 -4.41 8.64
N LEU A 142 -8.10 -5.30 7.66
CA LEU A 142 -8.34 -6.74 7.79
C LEU A 142 -7.14 -7.55 8.33
N GLY A 143 -6.10 -6.90 8.84
CA GLY A 143 -5.02 -7.58 9.57
C GLY A 143 -3.83 -8.03 8.72
N LEU A 144 -3.63 -7.43 7.53
CA LEU A 144 -2.46 -7.61 6.66
C LEU A 144 -1.62 -6.32 6.61
N GLU A 145 -1.33 -5.73 7.77
CA GLU A 145 -0.61 -4.46 7.86
C GLU A 145 0.82 -4.54 7.30
N ALA A 146 1.51 -5.66 7.51
CA ALA A 146 2.88 -5.85 7.06
C ALA A 146 2.95 -5.90 5.51
N GLU A 147 2.03 -6.61 4.87
CA GLU A 147 1.92 -6.69 3.42
C GLU A 147 1.61 -5.33 2.78
N ALA A 148 0.70 -4.56 3.39
CA ALA A 148 0.37 -3.21 2.92
C ALA A 148 1.57 -2.27 2.99
N LEU A 149 2.35 -2.34 4.07
CA LEU A 149 3.56 -1.55 4.23
C LEU A 149 4.65 -1.97 3.24
N ALA A 150 4.89 -3.28 3.09
CA ALA A 150 5.86 -3.83 2.15
C ALA A 150 5.57 -3.37 0.71
N TRP A 151 4.30 -3.42 0.29
CA TRP A 151 3.93 -2.92 -1.04
C TRP A 151 4.11 -1.42 -1.17
N THR A 152 3.69 -0.64 -0.18
CA THR A 152 3.82 0.83 -0.22
C THR A 152 5.27 1.28 -0.37
N ASN A 153 6.20 0.63 0.36
CA ASN A 153 7.63 0.91 0.30
C ASN A 153 8.23 0.61 -1.08
N THR A 154 7.72 -0.41 -1.77
CA THR A 154 8.14 -0.75 -3.14
C THR A 154 7.46 0.13 -4.18
N LEU A 155 6.19 0.49 -3.98
CA LEU A 155 5.37 1.24 -4.93
C LEU A 155 5.80 2.69 -5.05
N LEU A 156 5.98 3.39 -3.93
CA LEU A 156 6.21 4.85 -3.91
C LEU A 156 7.45 5.28 -4.71
N PRO A 157 8.63 4.62 -4.61
CA PRO A 157 9.81 4.99 -5.38
C PRO A 157 9.66 4.75 -6.89
N LEU A 158 8.67 3.98 -7.32
CA LEU A 158 8.43 3.63 -8.72
C LEU A 158 7.33 4.46 -9.38
N ALA A 159 6.62 5.26 -8.60
CA ALA A 159 5.41 5.97 -9.02
C ALA A 159 5.71 7.35 -9.65
N ASP A 160 6.59 7.38 -10.65
CA ASP A 160 7.06 8.62 -11.28
C ASP A 160 5.94 9.46 -11.92
N HIS A 161 4.85 8.83 -12.35
CA HIS A 161 3.74 9.51 -13.04
C HIS A 161 2.50 9.70 -12.17
N ALA A 162 2.50 9.19 -10.94
CA ALA A 162 1.46 9.47 -9.96
C ALA A 162 1.65 10.87 -9.37
N SER A 163 0.54 11.56 -9.09
CA SER A 163 0.60 12.87 -8.42
C SER A 163 1.03 12.74 -6.96
N GLU A 164 1.57 13.81 -6.38
CA GLU A 164 1.88 13.84 -4.94
C GLU A 164 0.63 13.65 -4.08
N SER A 165 -0.54 14.09 -4.57
CA SER A 165 -1.82 13.81 -3.92
C SER A 165 -2.08 12.31 -3.84
N SER A 166 -1.99 11.56 -4.96
CA SER A 166 -2.16 10.10 -4.97
C SER A 166 -1.18 9.41 -4.02
N LYS A 167 0.11 9.77 -4.09
CA LYS A 167 1.13 9.24 -3.18
C LYS A 167 0.82 9.55 -1.72
N GLY A 168 0.28 10.73 -1.43
CA GLY A 168 -0.19 11.13 -0.11
C GLY A 168 -1.31 10.22 0.41
N PHE A 169 -2.30 9.89 -0.43
CA PHE A 169 -3.35 8.93 -0.07
C PHE A 169 -2.78 7.53 0.21
N TRP A 170 -1.82 7.06 -0.58
CA TRP A 170 -1.20 5.75 -0.37
C TRP A 170 -0.42 5.69 0.95
N ARG A 171 0.38 6.72 1.26
CA ARG A 171 1.09 6.83 2.54
C ARG A 171 0.10 6.80 3.71
N ARG A 172 -0.96 7.60 3.67
CA ARG A 172 -1.98 7.63 4.73
C ARG A 172 -2.70 6.29 4.84
N ALA A 173 -3.13 5.70 3.72
CA ALA A 173 -3.75 4.39 3.72
C ALA A 173 -2.84 3.34 4.39
N ALA A 174 -1.53 3.39 4.17
CA ALA A 174 -0.56 2.43 4.67
C ALA A 174 -0.04 2.69 6.11
N GLN A 175 -0.11 3.91 6.63
CA GLN A 175 0.59 4.26 7.88
C GLN A 175 -0.28 4.95 8.91
N ARG A 176 -1.31 5.71 8.49
CA ARG A 176 -2.19 6.45 9.41
C ARG A 176 -2.93 5.50 10.35
N SER A 177 -3.32 6.00 11.52
CA SER A 177 -4.22 5.30 12.44
C SER A 177 -5.46 4.74 11.75
N LEU A 178 -5.84 3.51 12.10
CA LEU A 178 -6.91 2.80 11.40
C LEU A 178 -8.27 3.44 11.56
N ASN A 179 -8.54 4.21 12.61
CA ASN A 179 -9.81 4.88 12.80
C ASN A 179 -10.06 6.02 11.79
N ILE A 180 -9.02 6.56 11.17
CA ILE A 180 -9.12 7.73 10.30
C ILE A 180 -9.06 7.31 8.83
N PRO A 181 -10.06 7.68 8.01
CA PRO A 181 -10.02 7.45 6.57
C PRO A 181 -8.81 8.14 5.89
N PRO A 182 -8.24 7.57 4.82
CA PRO A 182 -7.12 8.20 4.08
C PRO A 182 -7.46 9.54 3.42
N ASP A 183 -8.74 9.86 3.26
CA ASP A 183 -9.26 11.07 2.65
C ASP A 183 -9.72 12.15 3.62
N ASP A 184 -9.72 11.87 4.92
CA ASP A 184 -9.94 12.91 5.92
C ASP A 184 -8.70 13.81 6.05
N MET A 185 -8.72 14.94 5.34
CA MET A 185 -7.62 15.92 5.33
C MET A 185 -7.63 16.86 6.55
N ARG A 186 -8.66 16.79 7.41
CA ARG A 186 -8.84 17.69 8.56
C ARG A 186 -8.18 17.14 9.82
N SER A 187 -8.14 15.81 9.91
CA SER A 187 -7.68 15.08 11.10
C SER A 187 -6.17 14.86 11.07
N LYS A 188 -5.53 14.96 12.25
CA LYS A 188 -4.14 14.54 12.45
C LYS A 188 -4.04 13.02 12.36
N ASP A 189 -2.86 12.49 12.02
CA ASP A 189 -2.68 11.07 11.74
C ASP A 189 -2.91 10.14 12.97
N ASP A 190 -2.93 10.70 14.16
CA ASP A 190 -3.08 10.05 15.47
C ASP A 190 -4.37 10.45 16.22
N ASP A 191 -5.26 11.22 15.60
CA ASP A 191 -6.50 11.67 16.24
C ASP A 191 -7.42 10.48 16.56
N ARG A 192 -7.71 10.24 17.83
CA ARG A 192 -8.57 9.15 18.31
C ARG A 192 -10.05 9.51 18.45
N THR A 193 -10.43 10.75 18.17
CA THR A 193 -11.81 11.24 18.35
C THR A 193 -12.68 11.08 17.10
N VAL A 194 -12.06 10.74 15.97
CA VAL A 194 -12.70 10.63 14.65
C VAL A 194 -12.76 9.17 14.20
N GLY A 195 -13.84 8.80 13.51
CA GLY A 195 -13.96 7.49 12.86
C GLY A 195 -14.98 6.57 13.52
N LYS A 196 -14.94 5.29 13.15
CA LYS A 196 -15.88 4.30 13.69
C LYS A 196 -15.49 3.87 15.10
N PRO A 197 -16.46 3.68 16.01
CA PRO A 197 -16.18 3.32 17.41
C PRO A 197 -15.28 2.10 17.58
N PHE A 198 -15.49 1.02 16.81
CA PHE A 198 -14.67 -0.20 16.93
C PHE A 198 -13.21 0.01 16.50
N LEU A 199 -12.95 0.91 15.54
CA LEU A 199 -11.59 1.25 15.12
C LEU A 199 -10.90 2.16 16.11
N ILE A 200 -11.63 3.11 16.71
CA ILE A 200 -11.10 3.96 17.79
C ILE A 200 -10.67 3.08 18.97
N LYS A 201 -11.57 2.18 19.41
CA LYS A 201 -11.29 1.22 20.50
C LYS A 201 -10.08 0.34 20.19
N TYR A 202 -9.97 -0.19 18.97
CA TYR A 202 -8.83 -1.00 18.55
C TYR A 202 -7.50 -0.24 18.68
N GLU A 203 -7.51 1.01 18.25
CA GLU A 203 -6.36 1.89 18.26
C GLU A 203 -5.93 2.34 19.67
N GLU A 204 -6.89 2.59 20.57
CA GLU A 204 -6.62 2.84 21.99
C GLU A 204 -5.94 1.62 22.65
N ASN A 205 -6.47 0.42 22.37
CA ASN A 205 -5.92 -0.83 22.89
C ASN A 205 -4.49 -1.10 22.39
N ARG A 206 -4.17 -0.73 21.14
CA ARG A 206 -2.81 -0.87 20.58
C ARG A 206 -1.80 0.00 21.32
N THR A 207 -2.14 1.25 21.61
CA THR A 207 -1.24 2.16 22.33
C THR A 207 -0.98 1.65 23.75
N ASN A 208 -2.02 1.21 24.44
CA ASN A 208 -1.92 0.72 25.82
C ASN A 208 -1.09 -0.57 25.96
N ASN A 209 -1.03 -1.38 24.89
CA ASN A 209 -0.24 -2.61 24.84
C ASN A 209 1.14 -2.45 24.18
N THR A 210 1.51 -1.24 23.74
CA THR A 210 2.87 -0.97 23.26
C THR A 210 3.73 -0.59 24.46
N PRO A 211 4.79 -1.34 24.81
CA PRO A 211 5.71 -0.92 25.86
C PRO A 211 6.23 0.47 25.53
N ALA A 212 6.19 1.39 26.51
CA ALA A 212 6.75 2.73 26.34
C ALA A 212 8.17 2.60 25.77
N ALA A 213 8.38 3.13 24.57
CA ALA A 213 9.71 3.20 24.00
C ALA A 213 10.60 3.91 25.02
N ASP A 214 11.71 3.25 25.35
CA ASP A 214 12.69 3.66 26.34
C ASP A 214 12.98 5.16 26.21
N GLY A 215 12.68 5.90 27.27
CA GLY A 215 12.95 7.32 27.38
C GLY A 215 14.46 7.54 27.39
N GLY A 216 15.05 7.64 26.20
CA GLY A 216 16.42 8.06 25.98
C GLY A 216 16.63 9.46 26.55
N ASN A 217 17.14 9.46 27.78
CA ASN A 217 17.50 10.62 28.57
C ASN A 217 18.39 11.58 27.77
N GLY A 218 18.12 12.88 27.91
CA GLY A 218 18.88 13.94 27.28
C GLY A 218 20.33 13.95 27.74
N ALA A 219 21.24 14.11 26.77
CA ALA A 219 22.56 14.66 27.01
C ALA A 219 22.81 15.75 25.96
N GLU A 220 22.57 17.00 26.37
CA GLU A 220 23.14 18.16 25.71
C GLU A 220 24.67 18.03 25.73
N ALA A 221 25.29 17.91 24.56
CA ALA A 221 26.71 18.18 24.40
C ALA A 221 26.87 19.49 23.62
N LYS A 222 27.25 20.56 24.33
CA LYS A 222 27.82 21.78 23.74
C LYS A 222 29.34 21.85 24.00
N PRO A 223 30.08 22.63 23.20
CA PRO A 223 31.42 22.28 22.75
C PRO A 223 32.54 22.96 23.54
N GLY A 224 33.73 22.37 23.47
CA GLY A 224 35.02 22.92 23.89
C GLY A 224 36.05 21.79 23.82
N GLY A 225 37.30 21.97 23.44
CA GLY A 225 38.10 23.11 23.01
C GLY A 225 39.40 22.52 22.44
N GLU A 226 40.15 23.35 21.74
CA GLU A 226 41.36 23.04 20.98
C GLU A 226 42.43 22.26 21.76
N GLU A 227 43.15 21.35 21.08
CA GLU A 227 44.59 21.21 21.32
C GLU A 227 45.35 20.94 20.03
N LYS A 228 46.36 21.78 19.79
CA LYS A 228 47.25 21.81 18.63
C LYS A 228 48.28 20.70 18.73
N SER A 229 48.64 20.07 17.61
CA SER A 229 50.03 19.69 17.40
C SER A 229 50.43 19.74 15.92
N LYS A 230 51.70 20.07 15.74
CA LYS A 230 52.40 20.62 14.57
C LYS A 230 52.99 19.52 13.65
N HIS A 231 53.46 19.99 12.47
CA HIS A 231 54.51 19.43 11.57
C HIS A 231 54.04 18.42 10.49
N THR A 232 54.47 18.43 9.22
CA THR A 232 55.42 19.25 8.42
C THR A 232 55.14 18.99 6.93
N ILE A 233 55.49 19.98 6.09
CA ILE A 233 55.39 20.05 4.62
C ILE A 233 56.46 19.20 3.91
N THR A 234 56.10 18.54 2.79
CA THR A 234 56.93 18.37 1.57
C THR A 234 55.97 18.16 0.38
N GLN A 235 55.81 19.16 -0.50
CA GLN A 235 56.45 19.32 -1.82
C GLN A 235 55.92 18.37 -2.89
N ASP A 236 55.02 18.89 -3.74
CA ASP A 236 54.79 18.39 -5.11
C ASP A 236 54.97 19.57 -6.07
N ALA A 237 55.80 19.37 -7.08
CA ALA A 237 55.98 20.27 -8.21
C ALA A 237 55.98 19.47 -9.52
N ASP A 238 55.36 20.11 -10.52
CA ASP A 238 55.54 19.91 -11.97
C ASP A 238 54.89 18.65 -12.58
N GLY A 239 54.17 18.70 -13.71
CA GLY A 239 53.92 19.72 -14.71
C GLY A 239 53.37 19.02 -15.97
N GLY A 240 52.62 19.73 -16.82
CA GLY A 240 52.37 19.27 -18.20
C GLY A 240 50.93 19.34 -18.72
N LEU A 241 50.65 20.42 -19.44
CA LEU A 241 49.52 20.64 -20.34
C LEU A 241 49.41 19.55 -21.43
N GLU A 242 48.19 19.26 -21.89
CA GLU A 242 47.84 19.47 -23.31
C GLU A 242 46.31 19.50 -23.55
N ASP A 243 45.92 20.52 -24.31
CA ASP A 243 44.58 20.85 -24.79
C ASP A 243 44.41 20.26 -26.20
N ASN A 244 43.26 19.64 -26.50
CA ASN A 244 42.58 19.90 -27.78
C ASN A 244 41.19 19.25 -27.89
N ARG A 245 40.23 20.09 -28.26
CA ARG A 245 38.81 19.78 -28.54
C ARG A 245 38.59 19.59 -30.07
N PRO A 246 37.37 19.30 -30.59
CA PRO A 246 37.07 18.09 -31.35
C PRO A 246 36.88 18.30 -32.87
N VAL A 247 36.91 17.20 -33.64
CA VAL A 247 36.56 17.19 -35.08
C VAL A 247 35.27 16.39 -35.33
N LYS A 248 34.25 17.08 -35.85
CA LYS A 248 33.03 16.53 -36.45
C LYS A 248 33.37 15.71 -37.70
N ARG A 249 32.73 14.55 -37.89
CA ARG A 249 32.57 13.94 -39.22
C ARG A 249 31.13 13.48 -39.45
N SER A 250 30.51 14.14 -40.43
CA SER A 250 29.30 13.72 -41.12
C SER A 250 29.56 12.43 -41.93
N ARG A 251 28.52 11.65 -42.19
CA ARG A 251 28.49 10.67 -43.30
C ARG A 251 27.19 10.78 -44.10
N PRO A 252 27.22 10.45 -45.41
CA PRO A 252 26.18 10.82 -46.37
C PRO A 252 25.27 9.65 -46.79
N THR A 253 24.15 10.05 -47.42
CA THR A 253 23.20 9.35 -48.35
C THR A 253 22.71 7.96 -47.99
#